data_AF-A0A951XBS1-F1
#
_entry.id   AF-A0A951XBS1-F1
#
_cell.length_a   1.000
_cell.length_b   1.000
_cell.length_c   1.000
_cell.angle_alpha   90.00
_cell.angle_beta   90.00
_cell.angle_gamma   90.00
#
_symmetry.space_group_name_H-M   'P 1'
#
loop_
_entity.id
_entity.type
_entity.pdbx_description
1 polymer ?
#
loop_
_entity_poly.entity_id
_entity_poly.type
_entity_poly.pdbx_seq_one_letter_code
_entity_poly.pdbx_strand_id
1 'polypeptide(L)'
;MKIRLFVALITLFPVSNSLRAQDIFSGYEHLFTPPLHYVAYYVQDTPQIDGRISESAWALVPWSAEFVDIEGESKPLPRYSTRFKLLWDSSYLYLAALMEEPHISATLTQHDQIVYNDNDFEVFIDPDNDNYNYFEIEVNALNTLFDLFLSKPYRDGGPISIEWDVEGIQSAVYIDGTLNDPTDTDRKWIVEMAIPVKALQKDKIVSQIIPGSFWRINFSRVQWEAEVGDGVYKKKINPSTGRPYPEHNWVWSPQGVVNMHYPERWGYLWFASFPTQRKEFVLPPAEELKSYLWLIYYKQKEFYQTNRSYAEYLSLIEMPSQIVTKDNGRCELTMVGKGRGFEAGIVCDEKTEYWQIDQHGKLLKMQ
;
A
#
# COMPACT_ATOMS: atom_id res chain seq x y z
N MET A 1 24.60 -62.68 -57.04
CA MET A 1 24.66 -61.99 -55.74
C MET A 1 24.74 -60.49 -56.00
N LYS A 2 23.64 -59.74 -55.86
CA LYS A 2 23.61 -58.27 -56.04
C LYS A 2 23.10 -57.66 -54.74
N ILE A 3 23.99 -57.01 -54.00
CA ILE A 3 23.69 -56.28 -52.76
C ILE A 3 23.17 -54.89 -53.17
N ARG A 4 21.94 -54.55 -52.77
CA ARG A 4 21.40 -53.18 -52.90
C ARG A 4 21.58 -52.48 -51.55
N LEU A 5 22.38 -51.42 -51.58
CA LEU A 5 22.66 -50.51 -50.47
C LEU A 5 21.41 -49.65 -50.21
N PHE A 6 20.86 -49.70 -48.99
CA PHE A 6 19.85 -48.75 -48.53
C PHE A 6 20.55 -47.56 -47.87
N VAL A 7 20.43 -46.37 -48.46
CA VAL A 7 20.84 -45.11 -47.83
C VAL A 7 19.65 -44.59 -47.03
N ALA A 8 19.76 -44.60 -45.70
CA ALA A 8 18.78 -43.99 -44.82
C ALA A 8 19.02 -42.47 -44.76
N LEU A 9 18.05 -41.69 -45.22
CA LEU A 9 18.05 -40.24 -45.13
C LEU A 9 17.64 -39.84 -43.71
N ILE A 10 18.59 -39.44 -42.87
CA ILE A 10 18.31 -38.89 -41.54
C ILE A 10 17.85 -37.44 -41.73
N THR A 11 16.55 -37.20 -41.57
CA THR A 11 15.96 -35.86 -41.52
C THR A 11 16.12 -35.31 -40.10
N LEU A 12 17.04 -34.36 -39.92
CA LEU A 12 17.13 -33.56 -38.71
C LEU A 12 15.95 -32.57 -38.69
N PHE A 13 14.96 -32.84 -37.85
CA PHE A 13 13.95 -31.84 -37.52
C PHE A 13 14.61 -30.75 -36.65
N PRO A 14 14.51 -29.46 -37.01
CA PRO A 14 14.92 -28.40 -36.11
C PRO A 14 13.99 -28.42 -34.90
N VAL A 15 14.55 -28.72 -33.73
CA VAL A 15 13.86 -28.49 -32.46
C VAL A 15 13.75 -26.98 -32.31
N SER A 16 12.58 -26.43 -32.64
CA SER A 16 12.23 -25.07 -32.32
C SER A 16 12.13 -24.95 -30.80
N ASN A 17 13.23 -24.55 -30.16
CA ASN A 17 13.18 -24.00 -28.81
C ASN A 17 12.37 -22.71 -28.90
N SER A 18 11.07 -22.80 -28.67
CA SER A 18 10.28 -21.64 -28.25
C SER A 18 10.87 -21.18 -26.93
N LEU A 19 11.79 -20.20 -27.02
CA LEU A 19 12.16 -19.33 -25.91
C LEU A 19 10.84 -18.77 -25.39
N ARG A 20 10.30 -19.35 -24.32
CA ARG A 20 9.32 -18.62 -23.53
C ARG A 20 10.07 -17.40 -23.03
N ALA A 21 9.62 -16.21 -23.43
CA ALA A 21 10.09 -14.98 -22.81
C ALA A 21 9.95 -15.18 -21.30
N GLN A 22 11.06 -15.08 -20.58
CA GLN A 22 11.06 -15.17 -19.13
C GLN A 22 10.17 -14.03 -18.62
N ASP A 23 9.26 -14.36 -17.70
CA ASP A 23 8.47 -13.33 -17.03
C ASP A 23 9.43 -12.42 -16.27
N ILE A 24 9.50 -11.15 -16.67
CA ILE A 24 10.45 -10.18 -16.12
C ILE A 24 10.17 -9.86 -14.65
N PHE A 25 8.94 -10.13 -14.18
CA PHE A 25 8.52 -9.99 -12.79
C PHE A 25 8.90 -11.19 -11.93
N SER A 26 9.46 -12.25 -12.52
CA SER A 26 9.80 -13.45 -11.76
C SER A 26 10.79 -13.16 -10.64
N GLY A 27 10.49 -13.62 -9.43
CA GLY A 27 11.23 -13.32 -8.20
C GLY A 27 10.76 -12.06 -7.46
N TYR A 28 9.94 -11.23 -8.10
CA TYR A 28 9.38 -10.00 -7.52
C TYR A 28 7.86 -10.06 -7.34
N GLU A 29 7.22 -11.21 -7.57
CA GLU A 29 5.76 -11.36 -7.60
C GLU A 29 5.09 -10.83 -6.32
N HIS A 30 5.75 -11.03 -5.17
CA HIS A 30 5.32 -10.50 -3.88
C HIS A 30 5.18 -8.96 -3.90
N LEU A 31 6.14 -8.24 -4.50
CA LEU A 31 6.08 -6.77 -4.66
C LEU A 31 5.17 -6.32 -5.81
N PHE A 32 4.42 -7.22 -6.45
CA PHE A 32 3.50 -6.88 -7.55
C PHE A 32 2.09 -7.46 -7.36
N THR A 33 1.67 -7.68 -6.11
CA THR A 33 0.26 -7.91 -5.75
C THR A 33 -0.66 -6.84 -6.37
N PRO A 34 -1.82 -7.20 -6.96
CA PRO A 34 -2.74 -6.20 -7.52
C PRO A 34 -3.25 -5.26 -6.41
N PRO A 35 -3.02 -3.94 -6.49
CA PRO A 35 -3.54 -3.03 -5.49
C PRO A 35 -5.06 -2.96 -5.50
N LEU A 36 -5.67 -2.87 -4.33
CA LEU A 36 -7.11 -2.66 -4.21
C LEU A 36 -7.48 -1.21 -4.51
N HIS A 37 -8.76 -0.95 -4.74
CA HIS A 37 -9.28 0.39 -4.92
C HIS A 37 -10.60 0.58 -4.17
N TYR A 38 -10.87 1.82 -3.76
CA TYR A 38 -12.10 2.22 -3.11
C TYR A 38 -12.62 3.53 -3.72
N VAL A 39 -13.94 3.64 -3.88
CA VAL A 39 -14.59 4.85 -4.40
C VAL A 39 -15.20 5.61 -3.22
N ALA A 40 -14.60 6.74 -2.83
CA ALA A 40 -15.18 7.65 -1.85
C ALA A 40 -16.15 8.61 -2.53
N TYR A 41 -17.36 8.73 -1.99
CA TYR A 41 -18.40 9.59 -2.54
C TYR A 41 -18.47 10.91 -1.81
N TYR A 42 -18.71 11.99 -2.56
CA TYR A 42 -18.94 13.31 -1.99
C TYR A 42 -20.20 13.31 -1.12
N VAL A 43 -20.11 13.88 0.08
CA VAL A 43 -21.21 14.02 1.02
C VAL A 43 -21.58 15.50 1.22
N GLN A 44 -22.89 15.77 1.32
CA GLN A 44 -23.41 17.11 1.69
C GLN A 44 -23.69 17.20 3.19
N ASP A 45 -24.29 16.14 3.75
CA ASP A 45 -24.56 16.01 5.18
C ASP A 45 -23.35 15.37 5.87
N THR A 46 -22.47 16.20 6.43
CA THR A 46 -21.24 15.75 7.09
C THR A 46 -21.55 14.82 8.28
N PRO A 47 -20.90 13.65 8.40
CA PRO A 47 -21.08 12.80 9.56
C PRO A 47 -20.56 13.49 10.82
N GLN A 48 -21.24 13.27 11.94
CA GLN A 48 -20.73 13.66 13.26
C GLN A 48 -19.71 12.61 13.70
N ILE A 49 -18.50 13.05 14.07
CA ILE A 49 -17.44 12.15 14.52
C ILE A 49 -17.64 11.82 15.99
N ASP A 50 -18.28 10.68 16.27
CA ASP A 50 -18.57 10.19 17.62
C ASP A 50 -18.20 8.72 17.85
N GLY A 51 -17.56 8.08 16.86
CA GLY A 51 -17.11 6.70 16.91
C GLY A 51 -18.20 5.72 16.48
N ARG A 52 -19.37 6.21 16.05
CA ARG A 52 -20.48 5.37 15.59
C ARG A 52 -20.59 5.44 14.08
N ILE A 53 -21.40 4.53 13.53
CA ILE A 53 -21.64 4.44 12.08
C ILE A 53 -23.16 4.44 11.90
N SER A 54 -23.81 5.44 12.49
CA SER A 54 -25.27 5.52 12.63
C SER A 54 -25.90 6.51 11.63
N GLU A 55 -25.07 7.40 11.12
CA GLU A 55 -25.39 8.49 10.21
C GLU A 55 -25.78 7.93 8.86
N SER A 56 -26.80 8.53 8.25
CA SER A 56 -27.34 8.05 6.97
C SER A 56 -26.29 8.06 5.85
N ALA A 57 -25.32 8.98 5.89
CA ALA A 57 -24.22 9.06 4.93
C ALA A 57 -23.42 7.75 4.86
N TRP A 58 -23.13 7.13 6.01
CA TRP A 58 -22.41 5.85 6.05
C TRP A 58 -23.21 4.71 5.42
N ALA A 59 -24.54 4.74 5.49
CA ALA A 59 -25.38 3.70 4.89
C ALA A 59 -25.38 3.73 3.35
N LEU A 60 -24.99 4.85 2.73
CA LEU A 60 -25.01 5.04 1.28
C LEU A 60 -23.77 4.48 0.57
N VAL A 61 -22.70 4.18 1.31
CA VAL A 61 -21.43 3.68 0.76
C VAL A 61 -21.13 2.24 1.18
N PRO A 62 -20.51 1.45 0.30
CA PRO A 62 -20.18 0.06 0.60
C PRO A 62 -19.05 -0.04 1.63
N TRP A 63 -18.96 -1.16 2.34
CA TRP A 63 -17.74 -1.50 3.07
C TRP A 63 -16.59 -1.79 2.10
N SER A 64 -15.35 -1.60 2.56
CA SER A 64 -14.15 -2.11 1.91
C SER A 64 -14.16 -3.64 1.84
N ALA A 65 -13.22 -4.22 1.10
CA ALA A 65 -12.82 -5.60 1.32
C ALA A 65 -12.30 -5.78 2.76
N GLU A 66 -12.40 -7.00 3.28
CA GLU A 66 -11.79 -7.39 4.56
C GLU A 66 -10.26 -7.28 4.47
N PHE A 67 -9.63 -6.96 5.60
CA PHE A 67 -8.17 -6.89 5.67
C PHE A 67 -7.57 -8.29 5.51
N VAL A 68 -6.36 -8.32 4.97
CA VAL A 68 -5.53 -9.51 4.77
C VAL A 68 -4.18 -9.31 5.45
N ASP A 69 -3.35 -10.34 5.50
CA ASP A 69 -1.96 -10.16 5.91
C ASP A 69 -1.21 -9.25 4.91
N ILE A 70 -0.28 -8.43 5.40
CA ILE A 70 0.53 -7.52 4.58
C ILE A 70 1.32 -8.24 3.48
N GLU A 71 1.70 -9.50 3.69
CA GLU A 71 2.37 -10.37 2.72
C GLU A 71 1.38 -11.08 1.76
N GLY A 72 0.08 -10.77 1.86
CA GLY A 72 -0.98 -11.27 0.99
C GLY A 72 -1.29 -12.76 1.18
N GLU A 73 -1.63 -13.44 0.08
CA GLU A 73 -2.04 -14.86 0.07
C GLU A 73 -0.93 -15.83 0.52
N SER A 74 0.29 -15.35 0.70
CA SER A 74 1.40 -16.15 1.25
C SER A 74 1.23 -16.46 2.74
N LYS A 75 0.28 -15.81 3.42
CA LYS A 75 -0.03 -15.98 4.84
C LYS A 75 -1.50 -16.30 5.08
N PRO A 76 -1.83 -16.86 6.26
CA PRO A 76 -3.22 -17.05 6.67
C PRO A 76 -3.98 -15.72 6.74
N LEU A 77 -5.29 -15.77 6.49
CA LEU A 77 -6.17 -14.63 6.71
C LEU A 77 -6.17 -14.20 8.18
N PRO A 78 -6.38 -12.90 8.45
CA PRO A 78 -6.60 -12.38 9.80
C PRO A 78 -7.68 -13.15 10.57
N ARG A 79 -7.46 -13.32 11.87
CA ARG A 79 -8.41 -14.01 12.76
C ARG A 79 -9.65 -13.18 13.06
N TYR A 80 -9.55 -11.86 12.94
CA TYR A 80 -10.61 -10.93 13.28
C TYR A 80 -10.91 -10.01 12.09
N SER A 81 -12.19 -9.83 11.80
CA SER A 81 -12.63 -8.97 10.70
C SER A 81 -12.20 -7.52 10.93
N THR A 82 -11.69 -6.89 9.88
CA THR A 82 -11.38 -5.46 9.84
C THR A 82 -11.75 -4.91 8.47
N ARG A 83 -12.53 -3.84 8.46
CA ARG A 83 -13.01 -3.18 7.24
C ARG A 83 -13.37 -1.73 7.50
N PHE A 84 -13.42 -0.92 6.46
CA PHE A 84 -13.73 0.51 6.59
C PHE A 84 -14.75 1.01 5.57
N LYS A 85 -15.18 2.25 5.78
CA LYS A 85 -15.91 3.10 4.82
C LYS A 85 -15.21 4.43 4.67
N LEU A 86 -15.28 5.01 3.47
CA LEU A 86 -14.77 6.35 3.19
C LEU A 86 -15.84 7.23 2.54
N LEU A 87 -15.87 8.49 2.97
CA LEU A 87 -16.62 9.59 2.37
C LEU A 87 -15.69 10.79 2.24
N TRP A 88 -16.07 11.80 1.47
CA TRP A 88 -15.29 13.03 1.42
C TRP A 88 -16.18 14.25 1.19
N ASP A 89 -15.69 15.43 1.59
CA ASP A 89 -16.21 16.72 1.16
C ASP A 89 -15.07 17.69 0.83
N SER A 90 -15.36 18.97 0.62
CA SER A 90 -14.32 19.96 0.29
C SER A 90 -13.29 20.20 1.39
N SER A 91 -13.55 19.76 2.62
CA SER A 91 -12.78 20.06 3.82
C SER A 91 -12.15 18.81 4.44
N TYR A 92 -12.79 17.65 4.33
CA TYR A 92 -12.38 16.44 5.03
C TYR A 92 -12.44 15.19 4.15
N LEU A 93 -11.49 14.28 4.40
CA LEU A 93 -11.65 12.85 4.13
C LEU A 93 -12.23 12.21 5.41
N TYR A 94 -13.37 11.56 5.29
CA TYR A 94 -14.02 10.88 6.41
C TYR A 94 -13.75 9.38 6.35
N LEU A 95 -13.45 8.79 7.49
CA LEU A 95 -13.17 7.38 7.66
C LEU A 95 -14.02 6.81 8.81
N ALA A 96 -14.58 5.62 8.60
CA ALA A 96 -15.09 4.78 9.67
C ALA A 96 -14.55 3.35 9.52
N ALA A 97 -13.74 2.89 10.46
CA ALA A 97 -13.17 1.56 10.49
C ALA A 97 -13.80 0.73 11.61
N LEU A 98 -14.24 -0.49 11.29
CA LEU A 98 -14.81 -1.43 12.25
C LEU A 98 -13.87 -2.62 12.38
N MET A 99 -13.48 -2.93 13.61
CA MET A 99 -12.54 -3.99 13.96
C MET A 99 -13.18 -4.92 14.97
N GLU A 100 -13.33 -6.19 14.62
CA GLU A 100 -13.61 -7.24 15.59
C GLU A 100 -12.38 -7.41 16.49
N GLU A 101 -12.60 -7.43 17.80
CA GLU A 101 -11.53 -7.61 18.79
C GLU A 101 -12.15 -8.18 20.07
N PRO A 102 -11.82 -9.43 20.44
CA PRO A 102 -12.27 -10.02 21.71
C PRO A 102 -11.47 -9.55 22.93
N HIS A 103 -10.33 -8.89 22.73
CA HIS A 103 -9.42 -8.46 23.79
C HIS A 103 -8.98 -7.00 23.57
N ILE A 104 -9.88 -6.06 23.85
CA ILE A 104 -9.62 -4.65 23.62
C ILE A 104 -8.73 -4.11 24.73
N SER A 105 -7.46 -3.87 24.38
CA SER A 105 -6.44 -3.38 25.30
C SER A 105 -5.73 -2.17 24.69
N ALA A 106 -5.57 -1.12 25.48
CA ALA A 106 -4.76 0.05 25.14
C ALA A 106 -4.24 0.72 26.42
N THR A 107 -2.98 1.12 26.41
CA THR A 107 -2.27 1.66 27.57
C THR A 107 -1.60 3.01 27.30
N LEU A 108 -1.35 3.32 26.01
CA LEU A 108 -0.70 4.55 25.59
C LEU A 108 -1.72 5.68 25.51
N THR A 109 -1.43 6.76 26.23
CA THR A 109 -2.36 7.87 26.47
C THR A 109 -1.82 9.23 26.04
N GLN A 110 -0.51 9.32 25.77
CA GLN A 110 0.10 10.59 25.37
C GLN A 110 0.14 10.66 23.84
N HIS A 111 -0.27 11.81 23.31
CA HIS A 111 -0.04 12.18 21.92
C HIS A 111 1.45 12.04 21.59
N ASP A 112 1.76 11.57 20.39
CA ASP A 112 3.12 11.34 19.86
C ASP A 112 3.94 10.24 20.56
N GLN A 113 3.31 9.40 21.37
CA GLN A 113 3.92 8.11 21.73
C GLN A 113 3.88 7.16 20.55
N ILE A 114 4.84 6.25 20.48
CA ILE A 114 4.87 5.21 19.44
C ILE A 114 3.69 4.23 19.70
N VAL A 115 2.54 4.53 19.08
CA VAL A 115 1.21 3.95 19.42
C VAL A 115 1.09 2.49 19.00
N TYR A 116 1.80 2.03 17.95
CA TYR A 116 1.86 0.62 17.54
C TYR A 116 2.30 -0.37 18.64
N ASN A 117 2.76 0.11 19.80
CA ASN A 117 2.99 -0.77 20.95
C ASN A 117 1.71 -1.25 21.64
N ASP A 118 0.57 -0.58 21.40
CA ASP A 118 -0.78 -1.13 21.60
C ASP A 118 -1.28 -1.75 20.29
N ASN A 119 -2.49 -2.35 20.31
CA ASN A 119 -3.21 -2.56 19.05
C ASN A 119 -3.76 -1.22 18.56
N ASP A 120 -3.60 -0.94 17.28
CA ASP A 120 -4.03 0.32 16.68
C ASP A 120 -4.61 0.14 15.28
N PHE A 121 -5.09 1.25 14.74
CA PHE A 121 -5.50 1.39 13.35
C PHE A 121 -4.71 2.54 12.72
N GLU A 122 -4.11 2.28 11.58
CA GLU A 122 -3.21 3.20 10.91
C GLU A 122 -3.77 3.59 9.53
N VAL A 123 -3.61 4.87 9.16
CA VAL A 123 -4.03 5.45 7.89
C VAL A 123 -2.80 6.01 7.18
N PHE A 124 -2.56 5.55 5.94
CA PHE A 124 -1.42 5.96 5.13
C PHE A 124 -1.89 6.66 3.86
N ILE A 125 -1.40 7.86 3.59
CA ILE A 125 -1.90 8.69 2.47
C ILE A 125 -0.74 9.30 1.67
N ASP A 126 -0.70 9.00 0.36
CA ASP A 126 0.12 9.69 -0.64
C ASP A 126 -0.84 10.39 -1.63
N PRO A 127 -1.05 11.71 -1.48
CA PRO A 127 -2.07 12.44 -2.24
C PRO A 127 -1.77 12.69 -3.73
N ASP A 128 -0.53 12.56 -4.20
CA ASP A 128 -0.16 12.87 -5.60
C ASP A 128 0.45 11.69 -6.37
N ASN A 129 0.62 10.54 -5.73
CA ASN A 129 1.10 9.29 -6.33
C ASN A 129 2.50 9.44 -6.94
N ASP A 130 3.37 10.19 -6.26
CA ASP A 130 4.79 10.33 -6.61
C ASP A 130 5.73 9.53 -5.68
N ASN A 131 5.16 8.81 -4.70
CA ASN A 131 5.83 8.03 -3.66
C ASN A 131 6.57 8.87 -2.59
N TYR A 132 6.45 10.20 -2.65
CA TYR A 132 7.06 11.14 -1.72
C TYR A 132 5.98 11.82 -0.89
N ASN A 133 6.44 12.54 0.14
CA ASN A 133 5.63 13.44 0.94
C ASN A 133 4.29 12.85 1.41
N TYR A 134 4.34 11.68 2.01
CA TYR A 134 3.18 10.94 2.45
C TYR A 134 3.03 11.00 3.97
N PHE A 135 1.83 10.68 4.42
CA PHE A 135 1.38 10.89 5.79
C PHE A 135 0.97 9.56 6.41
N GLU A 136 1.14 9.46 7.72
CA GLU A 136 0.70 8.35 8.55
C GLU A 136 -0.02 8.91 9.77
N ILE A 137 -1.14 8.28 10.12
CA ILE A 137 -1.95 8.60 11.31
C ILE A 137 -2.34 7.28 11.95
N GLU A 138 -1.92 7.07 13.20
CA GLU A 138 -2.25 5.91 14.03
C GLU A 138 -3.26 6.31 15.11
N VAL A 139 -4.14 5.39 15.49
CA VAL A 139 -5.04 5.54 16.64
C VAL A 139 -5.24 4.23 17.39
N ASN A 140 -5.10 4.25 18.71
CA ASN A 140 -5.44 3.08 19.54
C ASN A 140 -6.88 3.14 20.09
N ALA A 141 -7.28 2.11 20.83
CA ALA A 141 -8.62 2.02 21.42
C ALA A 141 -8.93 3.10 22.49
N LEU A 142 -7.93 3.85 22.96
CA LEU A 142 -8.11 5.02 23.83
C LEU A 142 -8.36 6.32 23.06
N ASN A 143 -8.39 6.26 21.72
CA ASN A 143 -8.39 7.42 20.83
C ASN A 143 -7.13 8.30 20.98
N THR A 144 -6.00 7.70 21.40
CA THR A 144 -4.69 8.36 21.40
C THR A 144 -4.17 8.37 19.97
N LEU A 145 -3.81 9.55 19.46
CA LEU A 145 -3.27 9.73 18.12
C LEU A 145 -1.73 9.75 18.15
N PHE A 146 -1.16 9.21 17.09
CA PHE A 146 0.23 9.42 16.68
C PHE A 146 0.20 9.75 15.19
N ASP A 147 0.93 10.76 14.76
CA ASP A 147 1.01 11.11 13.35
C ASP A 147 2.43 11.45 12.95
N LEU A 148 2.72 11.22 11.67
CA LEU A 148 4.01 11.56 11.11
C LEU A 148 3.92 11.86 9.61
N PHE A 149 4.94 12.57 9.16
CA PHE A 149 5.18 12.87 7.76
C PHE A 149 6.50 12.28 7.29
N LEU A 150 6.52 11.77 6.07
CA LEU A 150 7.73 11.34 5.38
C LEU A 150 7.87 12.01 4.03
N SER A 151 8.94 12.78 3.89
CA SER A 151 9.30 13.38 2.59
C SER A 151 9.67 12.34 1.53
N LYS A 152 10.09 11.12 1.93
CA LYS A 152 10.38 9.97 1.06
C LYS A 152 10.45 8.66 1.88
N PRO A 153 10.42 7.48 1.25
CA PRO A 153 10.49 6.20 1.96
C PRO A 153 11.76 6.00 2.79
N TYR A 154 11.66 5.25 3.90
CA TYR A 154 12.81 4.90 4.75
C TYR A 154 13.92 4.19 3.96
N ARG A 155 13.55 3.31 3.02
CA ARG A 155 14.50 2.59 2.15
C ARG A 155 15.35 3.53 1.27
N ASP A 156 14.88 4.77 1.07
CA ASP A 156 15.56 5.82 0.32
C ASP A 156 16.18 6.89 1.24
N GLY A 157 16.28 6.60 2.55
CA GLY A 157 16.85 7.48 3.55
C GLY A 157 15.93 8.65 3.92
N GLY A 158 14.62 8.42 3.90
CA GLY A 158 13.61 9.40 4.34
C GLY A 158 13.74 9.74 5.82
N PRO A 159 13.80 11.03 6.18
CA PRO A 159 13.66 11.43 7.57
C PRO A 159 12.19 11.24 8.01
N ILE A 160 12.03 10.82 9.26
CA ILE A 160 10.75 10.89 9.96
C ILE A 160 10.55 12.31 10.49
N SER A 161 9.38 12.89 10.23
CA SER A 161 8.95 14.16 10.81
C SER A 161 7.77 13.90 11.74
N ILE A 162 8.07 13.68 13.02
CA ILE A 162 7.08 13.55 14.11
C ILE A 162 6.58 14.91 14.61
N GLU A 163 7.17 16.00 14.13
CA GLU A 163 6.75 17.37 14.46
C GLU A 163 5.60 17.88 13.58
N TRP A 164 5.19 17.10 12.58
CA TRP A 164 4.01 17.41 11.78
C TRP A 164 2.79 16.82 12.49
N ASP A 165 1.85 17.68 12.87
CA ASP A 165 0.54 17.26 13.38
C ASP A 165 -0.52 17.32 12.26
N VAL A 166 -1.50 16.43 12.30
CA VAL A 166 -2.72 16.52 11.48
C VAL A 166 -3.69 17.58 12.03
N GLU A 167 -3.30 18.86 11.91
CA GLU A 167 -4.01 19.99 12.50
C GLU A 167 -5.50 20.04 12.11
N GLY A 168 -6.37 19.96 13.12
CA GLY A 168 -7.82 20.05 12.97
C GLY A 168 -8.53 18.71 12.76
N ILE A 169 -7.81 17.58 12.89
CA ILE A 169 -8.44 16.26 12.90
C ILE A 169 -9.52 16.16 13.98
N GLN A 170 -10.60 15.48 13.62
CA GLN A 170 -11.59 14.99 14.58
C GLN A 170 -11.50 13.47 14.56
N SER A 171 -11.37 12.86 15.74
CA SER A 171 -11.35 11.41 15.90
C SER A 171 -12.19 10.99 17.10
N ALA A 172 -12.83 9.83 16.98
CA ALA A 172 -13.55 9.23 18.08
C ALA A 172 -13.47 7.70 17.99
N VAL A 173 -13.46 7.06 19.16
CA VAL A 173 -13.49 5.60 19.29
C VAL A 173 -14.73 5.17 20.05
N TYR A 174 -15.42 4.15 19.53
CA TYR A 174 -16.49 3.44 20.23
C TYR A 174 -16.09 2.00 20.51
N ILE A 175 -16.36 1.53 21.71
CA ILE A 175 -16.11 0.15 22.15
C ILE A 175 -17.44 -0.56 22.44
N ASP A 176 -17.65 -1.73 21.84
CA ASP A 176 -18.72 -2.68 22.19
C ASP A 176 -18.07 -3.81 23.01
N GLY A 177 -17.90 -3.52 24.30
CA GLY A 177 -17.04 -4.29 25.21
C GLY A 177 -16.62 -3.47 26.43
N THR A 178 -15.58 -3.92 27.13
CA THR A 178 -14.91 -3.22 28.22
C THR A 178 -13.40 -3.09 27.98
N LEU A 179 -12.91 -1.85 27.99
CA LEU A 179 -11.50 -1.58 27.73
C LEU A 179 -10.62 -2.09 28.89
N ASN A 180 -9.56 -2.83 28.57
CA ASN A 180 -8.54 -3.33 29.51
C ASN A 180 -9.09 -4.28 30.59
N ASP A 181 -10.20 -4.98 30.36
CA ASP A 181 -10.71 -6.01 31.28
C ASP A 181 -10.45 -7.43 30.71
N PRO A 182 -9.45 -8.16 31.20
CA PRO A 182 -9.18 -9.51 30.72
C PRO A 182 -10.16 -10.57 31.24
N THR A 183 -11.17 -10.19 32.03
CA THR A 183 -12.13 -11.13 32.63
C THR A 183 -13.36 -11.38 31.76
N ASP A 184 -13.58 -10.58 30.73
CA ASP A 184 -14.68 -10.75 29.79
C ASP A 184 -14.19 -11.01 28.35
N THR A 185 -15.09 -10.83 27.39
CA THR A 185 -14.78 -10.96 25.96
C THR A 185 -15.53 -9.88 25.23
N ASP A 186 -14.75 -9.01 24.59
CA ASP A 186 -15.25 -7.91 23.79
C ASP A 186 -15.78 -8.38 22.43
N ARG A 187 -16.38 -7.45 21.68
CA ARG A 187 -16.91 -7.76 20.35
C ARG A 187 -16.17 -7.00 19.28
N LYS A 188 -16.00 -5.69 19.48
CA LYS A 188 -15.44 -4.80 18.48
C LYS A 188 -15.13 -3.43 19.05
N TRP A 189 -14.31 -2.71 18.31
CA TRP A 189 -14.17 -1.27 18.43
C TRP A 189 -14.28 -0.62 17.05
N ILE A 190 -14.65 0.65 17.04
CA ILE A 190 -14.83 1.45 15.85
C ILE A 190 -13.97 2.69 16.00
N VAL A 191 -13.24 3.01 14.95
CA VAL A 191 -12.53 4.27 14.76
C VAL A 191 -13.32 5.09 13.76
N GLU A 192 -13.60 6.35 14.10
CA GLU A 192 -14.20 7.31 13.19
C GLU A 192 -13.32 8.57 13.13
N MET A 193 -13.03 9.06 11.94
CA MET A 193 -12.18 10.23 11.72
C MET A 193 -12.75 11.18 10.66
N ALA A 194 -12.53 12.48 10.87
CA ALA A 194 -12.55 13.50 9.83
C ALA A 194 -11.14 14.07 9.68
N ILE A 195 -10.42 13.64 8.64
CA ILE A 195 -9.06 14.04 8.33
C ILE A 195 -9.11 15.31 7.47
N PRO A 196 -8.59 16.47 7.94
CA PRO A 196 -8.67 17.72 7.21
C PRO A 196 -7.81 17.65 5.95
N VAL A 197 -8.39 17.90 4.78
CA VAL A 197 -7.65 17.98 3.51
C VAL A 197 -6.53 19.01 3.60
N LYS A 198 -6.75 20.10 4.36
CA LYS A 198 -5.78 21.16 4.60
C LYS A 198 -4.49 20.66 5.29
N ALA A 199 -4.58 19.69 6.20
CA ALA A 199 -3.41 19.13 6.88
C ALA A 199 -2.51 18.33 5.93
N LEU A 200 -3.11 17.77 4.88
CA LEU A 200 -2.44 17.00 3.82
C LEU A 200 -1.84 17.89 2.70
N GLN A 201 -1.87 19.21 2.86
CA GLN A 201 -1.35 20.18 1.87
C GLN A 201 0.08 20.64 2.15
N LYS A 202 0.82 19.90 2.99
CA LYS A 202 2.23 20.21 3.27
C LYS A 202 2.98 20.39 1.93
N ASP A 203 3.83 21.40 1.83
CA ASP A 203 4.57 21.74 0.60
C ASP A 203 3.73 21.92 -0.69
N LYS A 204 2.42 22.16 -0.56
CA LYS A 204 1.46 22.34 -1.68
C LYS A 204 1.35 21.12 -2.61
N ILE A 205 1.61 19.92 -2.08
CA ILE A 205 1.45 18.63 -2.78
C ILE A 205 0.04 18.53 -3.40
N VAL A 206 -0.97 18.78 -2.57
CA VAL A 206 -2.38 18.88 -2.98
C VAL A 206 -2.97 20.18 -2.47
N SER A 207 -3.83 20.81 -3.27
CA SER A 207 -4.55 22.05 -2.90
C SER A 207 -6.02 21.81 -2.56
N GLN A 208 -6.59 20.69 -2.99
CA GLN A 208 -7.97 20.26 -2.75
C GLN A 208 -8.16 18.83 -3.28
N ILE A 209 -9.19 18.13 -2.81
CA ILE A 209 -9.68 16.93 -3.49
C ILE A 209 -10.35 17.33 -4.80
N ILE A 210 -9.99 16.68 -5.90
CA ILE A 210 -10.56 16.93 -7.23
C ILE A 210 -11.48 15.75 -7.59
N PRO A 211 -12.78 15.95 -7.83
CA PRO A 211 -13.63 14.88 -8.34
C PRO A 211 -13.04 14.25 -9.61
N GLY A 212 -12.94 12.92 -9.63
CA GLY A 212 -12.33 12.18 -10.72
C GLY A 212 -10.80 12.09 -10.66
N SER A 213 -10.17 12.54 -9.58
CA SER A 213 -8.78 12.19 -9.25
C SER A 213 -8.73 11.01 -8.30
N PHE A 214 -7.52 10.53 -8.03
CA PHE A 214 -7.27 9.53 -7.00
C PHE A 214 -6.05 9.86 -6.16
N TRP A 215 -6.01 9.30 -4.96
CA TRP A 215 -4.82 9.23 -4.10
C TRP A 215 -4.36 7.80 -3.97
N ARG A 216 -3.11 7.62 -3.53
CA ARG A 216 -2.63 6.36 -2.97
C ARG A 216 -2.99 6.33 -1.49
N ILE A 217 -3.63 5.26 -1.04
CA ILE A 217 -4.04 5.11 0.35
C ILE A 217 -3.89 3.67 0.80
N ASN A 218 -3.51 3.45 2.05
CA ASN A 218 -3.68 2.15 2.67
C ASN A 218 -4.07 2.29 4.14
N PHE A 219 -4.47 1.16 4.70
CA PHE A 219 -4.87 1.06 6.08
C PHE A 219 -4.23 -0.18 6.67
N SER A 220 -3.76 -0.08 7.91
CA SER A 220 -3.19 -1.19 8.66
C SER A 220 -3.89 -1.30 10.01
N ARG A 221 -3.92 -2.52 10.54
CA ARG A 221 -4.20 -2.83 11.93
C ARG A 221 -2.97 -3.56 12.45
N VAL A 222 -2.27 -2.94 13.38
CA VAL A 222 -1.25 -3.65 14.16
C VAL A 222 -1.98 -4.50 15.20
N GLN A 223 -1.73 -5.81 15.15
CA GLN A 223 -2.32 -6.76 16.07
C GLN A 223 -1.24 -7.54 16.81
N TRP A 224 -1.12 -7.28 18.11
CA TRP A 224 -0.34 -8.10 19.01
C TRP A 224 -1.12 -9.32 19.47
N GLU A 225 -0.40 -10.42 19.68
CA GLU A 225 -0.95 -11.53 20.45
C GLU A 225 -0.93 -11.17 21.93
N ALA A 226 -2.11 -11.19 22.55
CA ALA A 226 -2.26 -10.99 23.98
C ALA A 226 -2.43 -12.33 24.72
N GLU A 227 -1.99 -12.35 25.97
CA GLU A 227 -2.31 -13.36 26.97
C GLU A 227 -2.67 -12.66 28.29
N VAL A 228 -3.40 -13.36 29.16
CA VAL A 228 -3.77 -12.83 30.48
C VAL A 228 -2.71 -13.25 31.49
N GLY A 229 -2.13 -12.27 32.19
CA GLY A 229 -1.18 -12.51 33.27
C GLY A 229 -1.32 -11.47 34.37
N ASP A 230 -1.35 -11.89 35.63
CA ASP A 230 -1.55 -11.02 36.81
C ASP A 230 -2.82 -10.15 36.74
N GLY A 231 -3.88 -10.64 36.07
CA GLY A 231 -5.15 -9.94 35.94
C GLY A 231 -5.12 -8.76 34.94
N VAL A 232 -4.12 -8.69 34.07
CA VAL A 232 -4.03 -7.71 32.97
C VAL A 232 -3.68 -8.40 31.66
N TYR A 233 -3.97 -7.76 30.53
CA TYR A 233 -3.44 -8.18 29.23
C TYR A 233 -1.93 -7.94 29.16
N LYS A 234 -1.21 -8.91 28.60
CA LYS A 234 0.23 -8.83 28.30
C LYS A 234 0.49 -9.35 26.90
N LYS A 235 1.50 -8.79 26.21
CA LYS A 235 1.97 -9.35 24.95
C LYS A 235 2.51 -10.75 25.19
N LYS A 236 2.04 -11.71 24.40
CA LYS A 236 2.42 -13.10 24.49
C LYS A 236 3.89 -13.28 24.12
N ILE A 237 4.63 -13.98 24.99
CA ILE A 237 6.06 -14.19 24.83
C ILE A 237 6.32 -15.44 23.98
N ASN A 238 7.22 -15.31 23.00
CA ASN A 238 7.76 -16.42 22.24
C ASN A 238 8.79 -17.17 23.11
N PRO A 239 8.54 -18.44 23.49
CA PRO A 239 9.43 -19.18 24.39
C PRO A 239 10.83 -19.41 23.82
N SER A 240 10.99 -19.42 22.49
CA SER A 240 12.28 -19.65 21.83
C SER A 240 13.18 -18.42 21.85
N THR A 241 12.61 -17.22 21.93
CA THR A 241 13.36 -15.95 21.89
C THR A 241 13.35 -15.19 23.20
N GLY A 242 12.40 -15.49 24.11
CA GLY A 242 12.18 -14.75 25.34
C GLY A 242 11.65 -13.33 25.11
N ARG A 243 11.19 -13.01 23.90
CA ARG A 243 10.62 -11.71 23.50
C ARG A 243 9.16 -11.90 23.08
N PRO A 244 8.34 -10.84 23.04
CA PRO A 244 7.02 -10.92 22.42
C PRO A 244 7.08 -11.54 21.02
N TYR A 245 6.03 -12.26 20.61
CA TYR A 245 5.82 -12.54 19.20
C TYR A 245 5.79 -11.22 18.41
N PRO A 246 6.28 -11.20 17.15
CA PRO A 246 6.09 -10.03 16.31
C PRO A 246 4.60 -9.74 16.14
N GLU A 247 4.29 -8.46 15.97
CA GLU A 247 2.97 -8.00 15.60
C GLU A 247 2.55 -8.56 14.24
N HIS A 248 1.24 -8.76 14.09
CA HIS A 248 0.65 -8.98 12.78
C HIS A 248 0.30 -7.63 12.19
N ASN A 249 0.64 -7.43 10.92
CA ASN A 249 0.25 -6.26 10.15
C ASN A 249 -0.86 -6.69 9.19
N TRP A 250 -2.11 -6.42 9.57
CA TRP A 250 -3.26 -6.71 8.73
C TRP A 250 -3.64 -5.47 7.96
N VAL A 251 -3.73 -5.56 6.64
CA VAL A 251 -3.88 -4.39 5.77
C VAL A 251 -5.04 -4.55 4.81
N TRP A 252 -5.57 -3.42 4.33
CA TRP A 252 -6.58 -3.44 3.28
C TRP A 252 -6.01 -3.93 1.95
N SER A 253 -5.01 -3.22 1.41
CA SER A 253 -4.35 -3.59 0.15
C SER A 253 -2.99 -4.24 0.46
N PRO A 254 -2.79 -5.54 0.18
CA PRO A 254 -1.53 -6.21 0.46
C PRO A 254 -0.42 -5.69 -0.44
N GLN A 255 0.74 -5.43 0.16
CA GLN A 255 1.92 -4.90 -0.52
C GLN A 255 3.03 -5.95 -0.70
N GLY A 256 2.88 -7.11 -0.06
CA GLY A 256 3.74 -8.28 -0.22
C GLY A 256 5.04 -8.26 0.56
N VAL A 257 5.24 -7.26 1.40
CA VAL A 257 6.43 -7.11 2.26
C VAL A 257 6.00 -6.49 3.58
N VAL A 258 6.56 -6.92 4.70
CA VAL A 258 6.27 -6.36 6.04
C VAL A 258 6.95 -4.99 6.21
N ASN A 259 6.39 -3.94 5.59
CA ASN A 259 6.87 -2.57 5.67
C ASN A 259 5.88 -1.55 5.06
N MET A 260 4.98 -0.94 5.84
CA MET A 260 3.95 -0.03 5.30
C MET A 260 4.48 1.15 4.47
N HIS A 261 5.76 1.49 4.56
CA HIS A 261 6.39 2.60 3.84
C HIS A 261 6.77 2.24 2.39
N TYR A 262 5.86 1.58 1.69
CA TYR A 262 5.86 1.33 0.24
C TYR A 262 4.63 2.00 -0.42
N PRO A 263 4.57 3.35 -0.47
CA PRO A 263 3.45 4.09 -1.09
C PRO A 263 3.06 3.63 -2.49
N GLU A 264 4.06 3.22 -3.27
CA GLU A 264 3.89 2.69 -4.61
C GLU A 264 3.13 1.35 -4.65
N ARG A 265 2.91 0.72 -3.49
CA ARG A 265 2.22 -0.57 -3.32
C ARG A 265 0.85 -0.46 -2.64
N TRP A 266 0.50 0.70 -2.10
CA TRP A 266 -0.80 0.98 -1.47
C TRP A 266 -2.01 0.82 -2.42
N GLY A 267 -3.23 0.94 -1.90
CA GLY A 267 -4.43 0.94 -2.73
C GLY A 267 -4.68 2.29 -3.41
N TYR A 268 -5.76 2.38 -4.17
CA TYR A 268 -6.22 3.60 -4.83
C TYR A 268 -7.52 4.11 -4.22
N LEU A 269 -7.56 5.39 -3.84
CA LEU A 269 -8.79 6.07 -3.41
C LEU A 269 -9.29 6.98 -4.52
N TRP A 270 -10.41 6.63 -5.15
CA TRP A 270 -11.02 7.46 -6.19
C TRP A 270 -12.10 8.37 -5.60
N PHE A 271 -12.06 9.66 -5.96
CA PHE A 271 -13.03 10.65 -5.48
C PHE A 271 -14.18 10.83 -6.47
N ALA A 272 -15.34 10.27 -6.15
CA ALA A 272 -16.55 10.41 -6.94
C ALA A 272 -17.40 11.60 -6.48
N SER A 273 -18.05 12.28 -7.42
CA SER A 273 -19.16 13.20 -7.13
C SER A 273 -20.37 12.45 -6.55
N PHE A 274 -21.31 13.20 -5.96
CA PHE A 274 -22.49 12.70 -5.23
C PHE A 274 -23.14 11.44 -5.86
N PRO A 275 -23.57 10.44 -5.05
CA PRO A 275 -23.92 9.11 -5.53
C PRO A 275 -25.24 9.09 -6.32
N THR A 276 -25.18 9.44 -7.60
CA THR A 276 -26.28 9.21 -8.56
C THR A 276 -25.90 8.26 -9.68
N GLN A 277 -24.60 7.98 -9.85
CA GLN A 277 -24.08 6.94 -10.72
C GLN A 277 -22.87 6.31 -10.05
N ARG A 278 -22.98 5.04 -9.60
CA ARG A 278 -21.80 4.25 -9.21
C ARG A 278 -20.94 4.11 -10.46
N LYS A 279 -19.86 4.88 -10.57
CA LYS A 279 -18.85 4.66 -11.59
C LYS A 279 -17.89 3.61 -11.06
N GLU A 280 -17.62 2.62 -11.89
CA GLU A 280 -16.53 1.68 -11.66
C GLU A 280 -15.21 2.43 -11.79
N PHE A 281 -14.30 2.24 -10.83
CA PHE A 281 -12.96 2.79 -10.93
C PHE A 281 -12.19 2.01 -11.99
N VAL A 282 -11.60 2.75 -12.93
CA VAL A 282 -10.69 2.18 -13.93
C VAL A 282 -9.31 2.76 -13.67
N LEU A 283 -8.37 1.87 -13.39
CA LEU A 283 -6.98 2.27 -13.16
C LEU A 283 -6.42 2.92 -14.43
N PRO A 284 -5.79 4.11 -14.35
CA PRO A 284 -5.20 4.74 -15.52
C PRO A 284 -4.15 3.83 -16.17
N PRO A 285 -4.09 3.74 -17.52
CA PRO A 285 -3.07 2.94 -18.19
C PRO A 285 -1.62 3.33 -17.85
N ALA A 286 -1.39 4.56 -17.39
CA ALA A 286 -0.08 5.02 -16.92
C ALA A 286 0.42 4.24 -15.68
N GLU A 287 -0.47 3.75 -14.83
CA GLU A 287 -0.08 2.98 -13.63
C GLU A 287 0.52 1.62 -13.99
N GLU A 288 0.08 1.03 -15.11
CA GLU A 288 0.74 -0.15 -15.66
C GLU A 288 2.18 0.18 -16.08
N LEU A 289 2.41 1.32 -16.77
CA LEU A 289 3.73 1.73 -17.21
C LEU A 289 4.69 1.95 -16.01
N LYS A 290 4.18 2.58 -14.95
CA LYS A 290 4.92 2.79 -13.70
C LYS A 290 5.35 1.46 -13.05
N SER A 291 4.61 0.37 -13.22
CA SER A 291 5.00 -0.94 -12.65
C SER A 291 6.33 -1.47 -13.22
N TYR A 292 6.61 -1.23 -14.49
CA TYR A 292 7.89 -1.59 -15.12
C TYR A 292 9.05 -0.73 -14.59
N LEU A 293 8.80 0.56 -14.34
CA LEU A 293 9.77 1.46 -13.71
C LEU A 293 10.09 1.02 -12.27
N TRP A 294 9.07 0.63 -11.50
CA TRP A 294 9.27 0.07 -10.17
C TRP A 294 10.06 -1.23 -10.18
N LEU A 295 9.82 -2.10 -11.16
CA LEU A 295 10.59 -3.33 -11.33
C LEU A 295 12.08 -3.03 -11.59
N ILE A 296 12.38 -2.05 -12.46
CA ILE A 296 13.75 -1.57 -12.68
C ILE A 296 14.35 -1.04 -11.37
N TYR A 297 13.60 -0.23 -10.62
CA TYR A 297 14.07 0.32 -9.35
C TYR A 297 14.41 -0.79 -8.35
N TYR A 298 13.55 -1.78 -8.14
CA TYR A 298 13.83 -2.88 -7.20
C TYR A 298 15.05 -3.70 -7.62
N LYS A 299 15.15 -4.04 -8.91
CA LYS A 299 16.31 -4.74 -9.46
C LYS A 299 17.61 -3.93 -9.33
N GLN A 300 17.55 -2.60 -9.52
CA GLN A 300 18.69 -1.71 -9.30
C GLN A 300 19.11 -1.65 -7.84
N LYS A 301 18.16 -1.64 -6.88
CA LYS A 301 18.48 -1.69 -5.45
C LYS A 301 19.18 -3.00 -5.07
N GLU A 302 18.69 -4.13 -5.54
CA GLU A 302 19.31 -5.44 -5.32
C GLU A 302 20.71 -5.51 -5.96
N PHE A 303 20.85 -5.04 -7.20
CA PHE A 303 22.13 -4.97 -7.88
C PHE A 303 23.14 -4.10 -7.11
N TYR A 304 22.71 -2.94 -6.60
CA TYR A 304 23.56 -2.05 -5.79
C TYR A 304 23.97 -2.69 -4.46
N GLN A 305 23.09 -3.43 -3.79
CA GLN A 305 23.44 -4.13 -2.54
C GLN A 305 24.59 -5.12 -2.74
N THR A 306 24.61 -5.81 -3.88
CA THR A 306 25.64 -6.80 -4.22
C THR A 306 26.92 -6.14 -4.77
N ASN A 307 26.79 -5.17 -5.67
CA ASN A 307 27.92 -4.63 -6.45
C ASN A 307 28.46 -3.30 -5.93
N ARG A 308 27.75 -2.63 -5.02
CA ARG A 308 28.05 -1.28 -4.52
C ARG A 308 28.12 -0.20 -5.62
N SER A 309 27.48 -0.47 -6.75
CA SER A 309 27.26 0.45 -7.87
C SER A 309 25.95 0.05 -8.55
N TYR A 310 25.24 1.02 -9.13
CA TYR A 310 24.09 0.72 -9.99
C TYR A 310 24.53 0.14 -11.33
N ALA A 311 23.66 -0.66 -11.94
CA ALA A 311 23.89 -1.28 -13.24
C ALA A 311 23.84 -0.23 -14.36
N GLU A 312 24.78 -0.32 -15.30
CA GLU A 312 24.86 0.63 -16.42
C GLU A 312 23.85 0.34 -17.54
N TYR A 313 23.44 -0.93 -17.70
CA TYR A 313 22.59 -1.39 -18.80
C TYR A 313 21.46 -2.28 -18.30
N LEU A 314 20.29 -2.21 -18.95
CA LEU A 314 19.10 -3.01 -18.60
C LEU A 314 19.41 -4.52 -18.57
N SER A 315 20.29 -5.00 -19.45
CA SER A 315 20.68 -6.41 -19.51
C SER A 315 21.39 -6.91 -18.25
N LEU A 316 22.06 -6.04 -17.49
CA LEU A 316 22.75 -6.42 -16.23
C LEU A 316 21.76 -6.68 -15.08
N ILE A 317 20.53 -6.22 -15.22
CA ILE A 317 19.42 -6.46 -14.30
C ILE A 317 18.31 -7.30 -14.94
N GLU A 318 18.63 -7.97 -16.05
CA GLU A 318 17.72 -8.86 -16.78
C GLU A 318 16.43 -8.18 -17.27
N MET A 319 16.52 -6.89 -17.59
CA MET A 319 15.41 -6.13 -18.18
C MET A 319 15.59 -6.02 -19.71
N PRO A 320 14.53 -6.22 -20.51
CA PRO A 320 14.57 -5.96 -21.95
C PRO A 320 14.50 -4.46 -22.25
N SER A 321 14.95 -4.03 -23.43
CA SER A 321 14.76 -2.65 -23.91
C SER A 321 13.38 -2.39 -24.50
N GLN A 322 12.58 -3.44 -24.71
CA GLN A 322 11.25 -3.38 -25.32
C GLN A 322 10.29 -4.26 -24.51
N ILE A 323 9.11 -3.73 -24.21
CA ILE A 323 8.03 -4.47 -23.54
C ILE A 323 6.72 -4.31 -24.30
N VAL A 324 5.81 -5.23 -24.05
CA VAL A 324 4.43 -5.18 -24.54
C VAL A 324 3.50 -5.11 -23.34
N THR A 325 2.68 -4.07 -23.28
CA THR A 325 1.68 -3.89 -22.21
C THR A 325 0.51 -4.86 -22.38
N LYS A 326 -0.33 -5.01 -21.35
CA LYS A 326 -1.53 -5.86 -21.37
C LYS A 326 -2.48 -5.51 -22.52
N ASP A 327 -2.56 -4.23 -22.88
CA ASP A 327 -3.36 -3.73 -24.00
C ASP A 327 -2.66 -3.83 -25.37
N ASN A 328 -1.56 -4.60 -25.48
CA ASN A 328 -0.73 -4.76 -26.68
C ASN A 328 0.02 -3.50 -27.14
N GLY A 329 0.17 -2.50 -26.27
CA GLY A 329 1.01 -1.34 -26.53
C GLY A 329 2.48 -1.70 -26.52
N ARG A 330 3.26 -1.24 -27.50
CA ARG A 330 4.71 -1.41 -27.54
C ARG A 330 5.39 -0.23 -26.86
N CYS A 331 6.30 -0.53 -25.94
CA CYS A 331 7.02 0.48 -25.19
C CYS A 331 8.50 0.21 -25.16
N GLU A 332 9.28 1.28 -25.20
CA GLU A 332 10.72 1.28 -25.03
C GLU A 332 11.09 1.59 -23.59
N LEU A 333 11.96 0.78 -23.01
CA LEU A 333 12.61 1.03 -21.73
C LEU A 333 14.00 1.62 -21.99
N THR A 334 14.27 2.76 -21.35
CA THR A 334 15.57 3.42 -21.34
C THR A 334 16.15 3.42 -19.94
N MET A 335 17.47 3.31 -19.82
CA MET A 335 18.14 3.44 -18.53
C MET A 335 19.54 3.98 -18.70
N VAL A 336 19.92 4.91 -17.83
CA VAL A 336 21.28 5.40 -17.66
C VAL A 336 21.65 5.19 -16.20
N GLY A 337 22.58 4.27 -15.93
CA GLY A 337 23.12 4.05 -14.58
C GLY A 337 24.63 4.20 -14.57
N LYS A 338 25.18 4.80 -13.52
CA LYS A 338 26.63 4.77 -13.26
C LYS A 338 26.97 5.17 -11.83
N GLY A 339 27.75 4.34 -11.14
CA GLY A 339 28.26 4.64 -9.81
C GLY A 339 27.15 4.74 -8.78
N ARG A 340 26.79 5.97 -8.38
CA ARG A 340 25.89 6.25 -7.24
C ARG A 340 24.45 6.61 -7.62
N GLY A 341 24.09 6.62 -8.91
CA GLY A 341 22.72 6.90 -9.34
C GLY A 341 22.32 6.15 -10.61
N PHE A 342 21.02 6.13 -10.86
CA PHE A 342 20.43 5.70 -12.12
C PHE A 342 19.17 6.52 -12.40
N GLU A 343 18.85 6.62 -13.69
CA GLU A 343 17.57 7.10 -14.19
C GLU A 343 17.05 6.07 -15.19
N ALA A 344 15.78 5.72 -15.07
CA ALA A 344 15.11 4.83 -16.00
C ALA A 344 13.83 5.50 -16.51
N GLY A 345 13.46 5.19 -17.75
CA GLY A 345 12.28 5.76 -18.38
C GLY A 345 11.55 4.78 -19.27
N ILE A 346 10.28 5.06 -19.51
CA ILE A 346 9.39 4.28 -20.37
C ILE A 346 8.59 5.22 -21.28
N VAL A 347 8.56 4.91 -22.57
CA VAL A 347 7.76 5.60 -23.60
C VAL A 347 7.06 4.56 -24.46
N CYS A 348 5.83 4.82 -24.90
CA CYS A 348 5.08 3.89 -25.75
C CYS A 348 4.68 4.55 -27.07
N ASP A 349 4.76 3.81 -28.18
CA ASP A 349 4.54 4.34 -29.54
C ASP A 349 3.16 4.99 -29.74
N GLU A 350 2.15 4.52 -29.00
CA GLU A 350 0.76 4.97 -29.10
C GLU A 350 0.34 5.94 -27.99
N LYS A 351 1.12 6.03 -26.91
CA LYS A 351 0.82 6.86 -25.74
C LYS A 351 1.90 7.92 -25.67
N THR A 352 1.59 9.18 -25.99
CA THR A 352 2.48 10.35 -25.88
C THR A 352 2.83 10.70 -24.42
N GLU A 353 3.10 9.71 -23.58
CA GLU A 353 3.47 9.87 -22.18
C GLU A 353 4.85 9.25 -21.97
N TYR A 354 5.78 10.05 -21.48
CA TYR A 354 7.10 9.60 -21.03
C TYR A 354 7.13 9.67 -19.50
N TRP A 355 7.43 8.54 -18.87
CA TRP A 355 7.57 8.44 -17.42
C TRP A 355 9.00 8.07 -17.06
N GLN A 356 9.49 8.62 -15.95
CA GLN A 356 10.83 8.34 -15.42
C GLN A 356 10.79 7.98 -13.94
N ILE A 357 11.79 7.20 -13.51
CA ILE A 357 12.10 6.90 -12.11
C ILE A 357 13.60 7.05 -11.87
N ASP A 358 13.98 7.55 -10.70
CA ASP A 358 15.38 7.72 -10.29
C ASP A 358 15.81 6.76 -9.18
N GLN A 359 17.07 6.86 -8.75
CA GLN A 359 17.63 6.05 -7.66
C GLN A 359 16.97 6.25 -6.29
N HIS A 360 16.12 7.26 -6.15
CA HIS A 360 15.39 7.55 -4.93
C HIS A 360 13.91 7.20 -5.06
N GLY A 361 13.50 6.53 -6.14
CA GLY A 361 12.14 6.06 -6.33
C GLY A 361 11.17 7.20 -6.61
N LYS A 362 11.65 8.36 -7.09
CA LYS A 362 10.78 9.47 -7.45
C LYS A 362 10.25 9.26 -8.87
N LEU A 363 8.93 9.23 -9.02
CA LEU A 363 8.28 9.14 -10.33
C LEU A 363 8.04 10.53 -10.92
N LEU A 364 8.40 10.72 -12.19
CA LEU A 364 8.19 11.97 -12.91
C LEU A 364 7.48 11.70 -14.23
N LYS A 365 6.41 12.45 -14.49
CA LYS A 365 5.83 12.56 -15.83
C LYS A 365 6.57 13.65 -16.59
N MET A 366 7.16 13.29 -17.72
CA MET A 366 7.88 14.22 -18.57
C MET A 366 6.93 14.77 -19.64
N GLN A 367 7.04 16.08 -19.90
CA GLN A 367 6.23 16.82 -20.87
C GLN A 367 6.79 16.75 -22.29
#